data_AF-A0A7S3J0S2-F1
#
_entry.id   AF-A0A7S3J0S2-F1
#
_cell.length_a   1.000
_cell.length_b   1.000
_cell.length_c   1.000
_cell.angle_alpha   90.00
_cell.angle_beta   90.00
_cell.angle_gamma   90.00
#
_symmetry.space_group_name_H-M   'P 1'
#
loop_
_entity.id
_entity.type
_entity.pdbx_description
1 polymer ?
#
loop_
_entity_poly.entity_id
_entity_poly.type
_entity_poly.pdbx_seq_one_letter_code
_entity_poly.pdbx_strand_id
1 'polypeptide(L)'
;DYFSRFLNQFNQSQNRSIFVKRLLQVTIEKSNDEDIYATCDVLKSLYINRIFTKQQLRRGLDRLYMDTDNIVEDVPTLHESLAKIILKLVQENVLASQVLLKIPTH
;
A
#
# COMPACT_ATOMS: atom_id res chain seq x y z
N ASP A 1 -10.36 -14.68 -13.36
CA ASP A 1 -9.22 -13.80 -13.08
C ASP A 1 -9.62 -12.71 -12.09
N TYR A 2 -9.20 -12.87 -10.83
CA TYR A 2 -9.59 -12.02 -9.69
C TYR A 2 -9.13 -10.58 -9.89
N PHE A 3 -7.94 -10.40 -10.47
CA PHE A 3 -7.32 -9.10 -10.70
C PHE A 3 -8.13 -8.25 -11.70
N SER A 4 -8.61 -8.86 -12.79
CA SER A 4 -9.42 -8.19 -13.79
C SER A 4 -10.81 -7.78 -13.28
N ARG A 5 -11.45 -8.60 -12.44
CA ARG A 5 -12.73 -8.22 -11.79
C ARG A 5 -12.54 -7.10 -10.77
N PHE A 6 -11.41 -7.13 -10.07
CA PHE A 6 -11.02 -6.11 -9.12
C PHE A 6 -10.79 -4.76 -9.81
N LEU A 7 -10.05 -4.72 -10.92
CA LEU A 7 -9.85 -3.51 -11.72
C LEU A 7 -11.17 -2.94 -12.28
N ASN A 8 -12.16 -3.78 -12.62
CA ASN A 8 -13.46 -3.29 -13.11
C ASN A 8 -14.32 -2.60 -12.04
N GLN A 9 -14.11 -2.88 -10.74
CA GLN A 9 -14.78 -2.13 -9.65
C GLN A 9 -14.17 -0.73 -9.42
N PHE A 10 -13.05 -0.37 -10.08
CA PHE A 10 -12.29 0.86 -9.82
C PHE A 10 -12.75 2.10 -10.57
N ASN A 11 -13.73 2.00 -11.47
CA ASN A 11 -14.10 3.12 -12.34
C ASN A 11 -14.79 4.30 -11.60
N GLN A 12 -14.75 4.33 -10.26
CA GLN A 12 -15.17 5.45 -9.42
C GLN A 12 -14.03 5.97 -8.55
N SER A 13 -13.81 7.29 -8.59
CA SER A 13 -12.69 8.01 -7.96
C SER A 13 -12.57 7.85 -6.43
N GLN A 14 -13.66 7.47 -5.75
CA GLN A 14 -13.69 7.27 -4.29
C GLN A 14 -13.06 5.93 -3.84
N ASN A 15 -12.90 4.94 -4.72
CA ASN A 15 -12.42 3.59 -4.37
C ASN A 15 -10.90 3.41 -4.42
N ARG A 16 -10.16 4.45 -4.84
CA ARG A 16 -8.71 4.38 -5.08
C ARG A 16 -7.88 4.16 -3.81
N SER A 17 -8.20 4.81 -2.69
CA SER A 17 -7.48 4.55 -1.43
C SER A 17 -7.86 3.20 -0.80
N ILE A 18 -9.05 2.67 -1.09
CA ILE A 18 -9.44 1.30 -0.68
C ILE A 18 -8.57 0.29 -1.40
N PHE A 19 -8.36 0.47 -2.70
CA PHE A 19 -7.45 -0.37 -3.46
C PHE A 19 -6.05 -0.40 -2.85
N VAL A 20 -5.46 0.77 -2.60
CA VAL A 20 -4.10 0.85 -2.06
C VAL A 20 -4.02 0.09 -0.74
N LYS A 21 -4.99 0.29 0.17
CA LYS A 21 -5.06 -0.48 1.41
C LYS A 21 -5.13 -2.00 1.16
N ARG A 22 -6.04 -2.45 0.31
CA ARG A 22 -6.25 -3.89 0.03
C ARG A 22 -5.06 -4.54 -0.65
N LEU A 23 -4.44 -3.84 -1.61
CA LEU A 23 -3.21 -4.29 -2.25
C LEU A 23 -2.11 -4.50 -1.20
N LEU A 24 -1.88 -3.51 -0.34
CA LEU A 24 -0.87 -3.60 0.71
C LEU A 24 -1.17 -4.73 1.70
N GLN A 25 -2.43 -4.91 2.12
CA GLN A 25 -2.82 -6.03 3.00
C GLN A 25 -2.46 -7.38 2.37
N VAL A 26 -2.91 -7.63 1.13
CA VAL A 26 -2.63 -8.90 0.43
C VAL A 26 -1.13 -9.12 0.27
N THR A 27 -0.35 -8.08 -0.02
CA THR A 27 1.11 -8.17 -0.13
C THR A 27 1.75 -8.53 1.20
N ILE A 28 1.30 -7.92 2.29
CA ILE A 28 1.85 -8.13 3.63
C ILE A 28 1.45 -9.50 4.19
N GLU A 29 0.22 -9.95 3.97
CA GLU A 29 -0.29 -11.28 4.34
C GLU A 29 0.56 -12.40 3.72
N LYS A 30 1.04 -12.22 2.49
CA LYS A 30 1.95 -13.17 1.84
C LYS A 30 3.36 -13.19 2.43
N SER A 31 3.78 -12.10 3.07
CA SER A 31 5.06 -11.96 3.78
C SER A 31 6.30 -12.36 2.95
N ASN A 32 6.26 -12.14 1.63
CA ASN A 32 7.37 -12.41 0.71
C ASN A 32 7.95 -11.10 0.17
N ASP A 33 9.28 -10.96 0.23
CA ASP A 33 9.98 -9.78 -0.28
C ASP A 33 9.76 -9.57 -1.80
N GLU A 34 9.63 -10.65 -2.59
CA GLU A 34 9.35 -10.52 -4.03
C GLU A 34 7.97 -9.88 -4.30
N ASP A 35 6.93 -10.28 -3.57
CA ASP A 35 5.60 -9.69 -3.67
C ASP A 35 5.63 -8.21 -3.22
N ILE A 36 6.44 -7.87 -2.21
CA ILE A 36 6.67 -6.49 -1.76
C ILE A 36 7.26 -5.65 -2.89
N TYR A 37 8.32 -6.12 -3.54
CA TYR A 37 8.96 -5.38 -4.64
C TYR A 37 8.02 -5.22 -5.84
N ALA A 38 7.34 -6.29 -6.26
CA ALA A 38 6.36 -6.23 -7.34
C ALA A 38 5.22 -5.25 -7.02
N THR A 39 4.77 -5.21 -5.77
CA THR A 39 3.74 -4.26 -5.32
C THR A 39 4.23 -2.81 -5.41
N CYS A 40 5.47 -2.54 -5.03
CA CYS A 40 6.05 -1.21 -5.15
C CYS A 40 6.12 -0.77 -6.62
N ASP A 41 6.54 -1.66 -7.52
CA ASP A 41 6.60 -1.38 -8.96
C ASP A 41 5.21 -1.09 -9.56
N VAL A 42 4.18 -1.84 -9.13
CA VAL A 42 2.78 -1.57 -9.52
C VAL A 42 2.34 -0.18 -9.04
N LEU A 43 2.56 0.16 -7.77
CA LEU A 43 2.18 1.46 -7.21
C LEU A 43 2.91 2.62 -7.91
N LYS A 44 4.20 2.43 -8.21
CA LYS A 44 5.01 3.38 -8.98
C LYS A 44 4.48 3.56 -10.40
N SER A 45 4.19 2.48 -11.11
CA SER A 45 3.63 2.53 -12.45
C SER A 45 2.29 3.28 -12.47
N LEU A 46 1.41 2.97 -11.52
CA LEU A 46 0.10 3.64 -11.44
C LEU A 46 0.22 5.12 -11.03
N TYR A 47 1.23 5.49 -10.24
CA TYR A 47 1.56 6.88 -9.95
C TYR A 47 2.10 7.64 -11.16
N ILE A 48 3.07 7.07 -11.89
CA ILE A 48 3.69 7.67 -13.10
C ILE A 48 2.62 7.90 -14.18
N ASN A 49 1.71 6.93 -14.36
CA ASN A 49 0.58 7.03 -15.29
C ASN A 49 -0.57 7.92 -14.80
N ARG A 50 -0.39 8.65 -13.68
CA ARG A 50 -1.37 9.57 -13.08
C ARG A 50 -2.71 8.92 -12.71
N ILE A 51 -2.72 7.60 -12.52
CA ILE A 51 -3.90 6.86 -12.04
C ILE A 51 -4.11 7.14 -10.54
N PHE A 52 -3.02 7.26 -9.77
CA PHE A 52 -3.07 7.70 -8.37
C PHE A 52 -2.31 9.00 -8.16
N THR A 53 -2.89 9.87 -7.34
CA THR A 53 -2.15 11.00 -6.78
C THR A 53 -1.39 10.58 -5.51
N LYS A 54 -0.35 11.33 -5.13
CA LYS A 54 0.34 11.14 -3.83
C LYS A 54 -0.64 11.17 -2.65
N GLN A 55 -1.66 12.02 -2.73
CA GLN A 55 -2.71 12.11 -1.71
C GLN A 55 -3.56 10.83 -1.63
N GLN A 56 -3.89 10.22 -2.76
CA GLN A 56 -4.66 8.97 -2.79
C GLN A 56 -3.85 7.79 -2.25
N LEU A 57 -2.56 7.69 -2.61
CA LEU A 57 -1.65 6.69 -2.06
C LEU A 57 -1.51 6.85 -0.54
N ARG A 58 -1.25 8.08 -0.07
CA ARG A 58 -1.17 8.38 1.35
C ARG A 58 -2.47 8.05 2.09
N ARG A 59 -3.64 8.38 1.53
CA ARG A 59 -4.93 8.01 2.14
C ARG A 59 -5.12 6.50 2.23
N GLY A 60 -4.57 5.73 1.29
CA GLY A 60 -4.58 4.27 1.36
C GLY A 60 -3.76 3.74 2.53
N LEU A 61 -2.55 4.30 2.73
CA LEU A 61 -1.71 4.02 3.88
C LEU A 61 -2.35 4.46 5.20
N ASP A 62 -2.89 5.68 5.27
CA ASP A 62 -3.58 6.17 6.47
C ASP A 62 -4.73 5.23 6.87
N ARG A 63 -5.44 4.64 5.90
CA ARG A 63 -6.50 3.64 6.16
C ARG A 63 -5.98 2.25 6.53
N LEU A 64 -4.75 1.91 6.17
CA LEU A 64 -4.10 0.69 6.62
C LEU A 64 -3.68 0.85 8.08
N TYR A 65 -3.07 1.99 8.42
CA TYR A 65 -2.67 2.32 9.80
C TYR A 65 -3.83 2.33 10.80
N MET A 66 -5.03 2.72 10.38
CA MET A 66 -6.20 2.66 11.27
C MET A 66 -6.65 1.24 11.62
N ASP A 67 -6.17 0.24 10.86
CA ASP A 67 -6.53 -1.16 11.05
C ASP A 67 -5.33 -2.00 11.53
N THR A 68 -4.13 -1.42 11.70
CA THR A 68 -2.91 -2.20 11.98
C THR A 68 -3.03 -3.01 13.26
N ASP A 69 -3.66 -2.47 14.30
CA ASP A 69 -3.83 -3.15 15.60
C ASP A 69 -4.66 -4.44 15.46
N ASN A 70 -5.62 -4.45 14.54
CA ASN A 70 -6.42 -5.65 14.29
C ASN A 70 -5.68 -6.61 13.34
N ILE A 71 -4.91 -6.11 12.38
CA ILE A 71 -4.22 -6.93 11.38
C ILE A 71 -3.01 -7.64 11.99
N VAL A 72 -2.30 -7.00 12.93
CA VAL A 72 -1.06 -7.55 13.50
C VAL A 72 -1.31 -8.82 14.32
N GLU A 73 -2.52 -9.00 14.86
CA GLU A 73 -2.93 -10.22 15.56
C GLU A 73 -2.85 -11.45 14.63
N ASP A 74 -3.26 -11.29 13.38
CA ASP A 74 -3.23 -12.35 12.36
C ASP A 74 -1.91 -12.37 11.55
N VAL A 75 -1.25 -11.21 11.42
CA VAL A 75 -0.05 -11.02 10.59
C VAL A 75 1.07 -10.34 11.39
N PRO A 76 1.88 -11.10 12.16
CA PRO A 76 2.91 -10.53 13.04
C PRO A 76 4.01 -9.73 12.32
N THR A 77 4.22 -10.00 11.04
CA THR A 77 5.21 -9.34 10.17
C THR A 77 4.74 -7.98 9.62
N LEU A 78 3.50 -7.58 9.92
CA LEU A 78 2.84 -6.40 9.35
C LEU A 78 3.73 -5.15 9.37
N HIS A 79 4.27 -4.81 10.53
CA HIS A 79 5.03 -3.57 10.73
C HIS A 79 6.35 -3.59 9.96
N GLU A 80 7.04 -4.73 9.94
CA GLU A 80 8.30 -4.89 9.19
C GLU A 80 8.05 -4.77 7.67
N SER A 81 7.08 -5.51 7.15
CA SER A 81 6.72 -5.47 5.73
C SER A 81 6.24 -4.08 5.31
N LEU A 82 5.46 -3.41 6.16
CA LEU A 82 4.98 -2.06 5.90
C LEU A 82 6.14 -1.04 5.87
N ALA A 83 7.10 -1.16 6.79
CA ALA A 83 8.30 -0.33 6.79
C ALA A 83 9.13 -0.50 5.51
N LYS A 84 9.35 -1.76 5.07
CA LYS A 84 10.04 -2.06 3.81
C LYS A 84 9.36 -1.40 2.61
N ILE A 85 8.03 -1.55 2.50
CA ILE A 85 7.24 -0.96 1.41
C ILE A 85 7.38 0.56 1.40
N ILE A 86 7.20 1.22 2.54
CA ILE A 86 7.22 2.69 2.62
C ILE A 86 8.61 3.22 2.30
N LEU A 87 9.66 2.60 2.85
CA LEU A 87 11.05 2.98 2.56
C LEU A 87 11.33 2.93 1.06
N LYS A 88 10.93 1.84 0.39
CA LYS A 88 11.09 1.68 -1.06
C LYS A 88 10.32 2.75 -1.84
N LEU A 89 9.06 2.99 -1.51
CA LEU A 89 8.24 4.01 -2.20
C LEU A 89 8.75 5.44 -1.99
N VAL A 90 9.40 5.73 -0.85
CA VAL A 90 10.06 7.02 -0.60
C VAL A 90 11.34 7.13 -1.44
N GLN A 91 12.19 6.09 -1.46
CA GLN A 91 13.39 6.04 -2.29
C GLN A 91 13.08 6.23 -3.78
N GLU A 92 11.91 5.75 -4.23
CA GLU A 92 11.46 5.89 -5.61
C GLU A 92 10.66 7.18 -5.90
N ASN A 93 10.61 8.13 -4.96
CA ASN A 93 9.90 9.40 -5.09
C ASN A 93 8.38 9.29 -5.33
N VAL A 94 7.80 8.12 -5.05
CA VAL A 94 6.35 7.87 -5.14
C VAL A 94 5.65 8.50 -3.94
N LEU A 95 6.22 8.32 -2.74
CA LEU A 95 5.75 8.94 -1.50
C LEU A 95 6.72 10.02 -1.02
N ALA A 96 6.20 10.94 -0.21
CA ALA A 96 7.01 11.95 0.44
C ALA A 96 7.60 11.39 1.75
N SER A 97 8.82 11.81 2.11
CA SER A 97 9.53 11.29 3.29
C SER A 97 8.78 11.54 4.60
N GLN A 98 7.89 12.53 4.68
CA GLN A 98 7.06 12.80 5.86
C GLN A 98 6.12 11.63 6.22
N VAL A 99 5.87 10.69 5.28
CA VAL A 99 5.08 9.49 5.57
C VAL A 99 5.81 8.55 6.54
N LEU A 100 7.15 8.57 6.58
CA LEU A 100 7.95 7.77 7.51
C LEU A 100 7.70 8.14 8.97
N LEU A 101 7.30 9.39 9.25
CA LEU A 101 6.99 9.87 10.61
C LEU A 101 5.70 9.27 11.19
N LYS A 102 4.94 8.52 10.38
CA LYS A 102 3.63 7.97 10.73
C LYS A 102 3.59 6.45 10.78
N ILE A 103 4.73 5.80 10.58
CA ILE A 103 4.80 4.33 10.66
C ILE A 103 4.52 3.95 12.12
N PRO A 104 3.50 3.13 12.40
CA PRO A 104 3.26 2.59 13.74
C PRO A 104 4.50 1.80 14.19
N THR A 105 5.02 2.10 15.39
CA THR A 105 6.21 1.44 15.96
C THR A 105 5.88 0.38 17.01
N HIS A 106 4.58 0.17 17.27
CA HIS A 106 4.07 -0.78 18.26
C HIS A 106 2.97 -1.61 17.63
#